data_AF-A0A963E455-F1
#
_entry.id   AF-A0A963E455-F1
#
_cell.length_a   1.000
_cell.length_b   1.000
_cell.length_c   1.000
_cell.angle_alpha   90.00
_cell.angle_beta   90.00
_cell.angle_gamma   90.00
#
_symmetry.space_group_name_H-M   'P 1'
#
loop_
_entity.id
_entity.type
_entity.pdbx_description
1 polymer ?
#
loop_
_entity_poly.entity_id
_entity_poly.type
_entity_poly.pdbx_seq_one_letter_code
_entity_poly.pdbx_strand_id
1 'polypeptide(L)'
;MHRFASADRFLGRLGRASIVGWSLVGVLLVGAADYFTGAEVSMSLFYLGPLALAAWYAGRRAGIGIAAMSCMAWYGVQLATGYPYSHPAIPVWNALIRFGFFFVTGSLLGALRASLLEQRYLARTDVLTGLYGRRAFEDRLAHDLAMAQRHGSSLTLAYLDLDNFKDVNDTRGHAAGDGLLRTTGQLLTTALRKTDTAARLGGDEFALLLPETDGQGAKKVVEALARDLHAAFSAGGLAVTCSIGVVIFVEPRLSATEALAAADGLMYEVKRGGKAGTAFRVVHGVARQRADEGAPATRAG
;
A
#
# COMPACT_ATOMS: atom_id res chain seq x y z
N MET A 1 -0.64 13.26 17.95
CA MET A 1 -0.33 12.57 16.67
C MET A 1 -1.34 11.47 16.28
N HIS A 2 -1.92 10.69 17.21
CA HIS A 2 -2.87 9.60 16.89
C HIS A 2 -4.17 10.02 16.14
N ARG A 3 -4.73 11.22 16.42
CA ARG A 3 -6.00 11.69 15.81
C ARG A 3 -5.89 12.12 14.35
N PHE A 4 -4.73 12.59 13.89
CA PHE A 4 -4.51 12.93 12.48
C PHE A 4 -4.45 11.67 11.61
N ALA A 5 -3.83 10.60 12.11
CA ALA A 5 -3.77 9.31 11.43
C ALA A 5 -5.14 8.60 11.35
N SER A 6 -6.08 8.86 12.28
CA SER A 6 -7.45 8.34 12.16
C SER A 6 -8.28 9.10 11.13
N ALA A 7 -8.12 10.43 11.04
CA ALA A 7 -8.85 11.25 10.09
C ALA A 7 -8.41 11.00 8.63
N ASP A 8 -7.10 10.90 8.36
CA ASP A 8 -6.57 10.60 7.02
C ASP A 8 -7.04 9.23 6.52
N ARG A 9 -7.07 8.21 7.41
CA ARG A 9 -7.61 6.88 7.09
C ARG A 9 -9.11 6.88 6.80
N PHE A 10 -9.89 7.69 7.53
CA PHE A 10 -11.33 7.80 7.29
C PHE A 10 -11.62 8.50 5.97
N LEU A 11 -11.02 9.67 5.73
CA LEU A 11 -11.23 10.45 4.51
C LEU A 11 -10.71 9.72 3.27
N GLY A 12 -9.61 8.97 3.39
CA GLY A 12 -9.08 8.14 2.30
C GLY A 12 -9.99 6.97 1.90
N ARG A 13 -10.93 6.55 2.75
CA ARG A 13 -11.92 5.49 2.42
C ARG A 13 -13.16 6.03 1.71
N LEU A 14 -13.40 7.33 1.75
CA LEU A 14 -14.56 7.93 1.11
C LEU A 14 -14.37 7.94 -0.42
N GLY A 15 -15.46 7.69 -1.15
CA GLY A 15 -15.47 7.81 -2.60
C GLY A 15 -15.16 9.24 -3.05
N ARG A 16 -14.55 9.38 -4.23
CA ARG A 16 -14.22 10.70 -4.82
C ARG A 16 -15.43 11.64 -4.89
N ALA A 17 -16.60 11.10 -5.24
CA ALA A 17 -17.84 11.88 -5.31
C ALA A 17 -18.25 12.43 -3.93
N SER A 18 -18.13 11.63 -2.87
CA SER A 18 -18.44 12.05 -1.51
C SER A 18 -17.50 13.15 -1.03
N ILE A 19 -16.20 13.04 -1.36
CA ILE A 19 -15.21 14.08 -1.04
C ILE A 19 -15.55 15.39 -1.73
N VAL A 20 -15.86 15.34 -3.03
CA VAL A 20 -16.28 16.53 -3.78
C VAL A 20 -17.56 17.13 -3.17
N GLY A 21 -18.53 16.30 -2.79
CA GLY A 21 -19.75 16.75 -2.11
C GLY A 21 -19.45 17.49 -0.81
N TRP A 22 -18.62 16.93 0.07
CA TRP A 22 -18.19 17.59 1.30
C TRP A 22 -17.40 18.87 1.06
N SER A 23 -16.56 18.91 0.03
CA SER A 23 -15.89 20.15 -0.38
C SER A 23 -16.90 21.21 -0.84
N LEU A 24 -17.92 20.86 -1.63
CA LEU A 24 -18.94 21.83 -2.05
C LEU A 24 -19.74 22.37 -0.86
N VAL A 25 -20.12 21.51 0.09
CA VAL A 25 -20.76 21.94 1.35
C VAL A 25 -19.84 22.91 2.10
N GLY A 26 -18.54 22.60 2.19
CA GLY A 26 -17.56 23.49 2.79
C GLY A 26 -17.48 24.85 2.10
N VAL A 27 -17.50 24.91 0.76
CA VAL A 27 -17.53 26.17 0.01
C VAL A 27 -18.78 26.99 0.34
N LEU A 28 -19.95 26.34 0.40
CA LEU A 28 -21.21 27.02 0.75
C LEU A 28 -21.20 27.56 2.18
N LEU A 29 -20.65 26.81 3.14
CA LEU A 29 -20.53 27.24 4.53
C LEU A 29 -19.61 28.46 4.67
N VAL A 30 -18.46 28.44 3.98
CA VAL A 30 -17.55 29.60 3.96
C VAL A 30 -18.22 30.79 3.29
N GLY A 31 -18.95 30.58 2.18
CA GLY A 31 -19.72 31.65 1.54
C GLY A 31 -20.82 32.24 2.41
N ALA A 32 -21.55 31.41 3.16
CA ALA A 32 -22.54 31.90 4.12
C ALA A 32 -21.87 32.72 5.23
N ALA A 33 -20.75 32.25 5.78
CA ALA A 33 -20.00 33.01 6.78
C ALA A 33 -19.51 34.36 6.23
N ASP A 34 -18.95 34.37 5.02
CA ASP A 34 -18.48 35.56 4.30
C ASP A 34 -19.61 36.59 4.10
N TYR A 35 -20.82 36.13 3.79
CA TYR A 35 -22.00 36.99 3.71
C TYR A 35 -22.36 37.63 5.06
N PHE A 36 -22.34 36.86 6.15
CA PHE A 36 -22.71 37.36 7.48
C PHE A 36 -21.65 38.24 8.13
N THR A 37 -20.36 38.00 7.87
CA THR A 37 -19.29 38.83 8.41
C THR A 37 -19.11 40.14 7.66
N GLY A 38 -19.69 40.27 6.47
CA GLY A 38 -19.59 41.46 5.65
C GLY A 38 -18.18 41.68 5.10
N ALA A 39 -17.97 42.82 4.44
CA ALA A 39 -16.74 43.11 3.70
C ALA A 39 -15.53 43.48 4.57
N GLU A 40 -15.73 43.66 5.88
CA GLU A 40 -14.67 44.05 6.82
C GLU A 40 -13.74 42.88 7.18
N VAL A 41 -14.22 41.64 7.07
CA VAL A 41 -13.46 40.43 7.42
C VAL A 41 -13.22 39.57 6.18
N SER A 42 -11.96 39.36 5.80
CA SER A 42 -11.61 38.52 4.64
C SER A 42 -11.76 37.03 4.94
N MET A 43 -12.72 36.36 4.29
CA MET A 43 -12.88 34.90 4.37
C MET A 43 -12.09 34.10 3.33
N SER A 44 -11.28 34.78 2.52
CA SER A 44 -10.57 34.21 1.36
C SER A 44 -9.72 32.97 1.70
N LEU A 45 -9.09 32.96 2.89
CA LEU A 45 -8.24 31.86 3.33
C LEU A 45 -9.04 30.59 3.66
N PHE A 46 -10.28 30.73 4.16
CA PHE A 46 -11.09 29.59 4.57
C PHE A 46 -11.58 28.75 3.38
N TYR A 47 -11.67 29.34 2.19
CA TYR A 47 -11.93 28.61 0.94
C TYR A 47 -10.81 27.63 0.56
N LEU A 48 -9.61 27.76 1.16
CA LEU A 48 -8.52 26.79 0.97
C LEU A 48 -8.81 25.43 1.62
N GLY A 49 -9.62 25.37 2.68
CA GLY A 49 -9.95 24.11 3.36
C GLY A 49 -10.69 23.12 2.43
N PRO A 50 -11.86 23.51 1.89
CA PRO A 50 -12.60 22.68 0.94
C PRO A 50 -11.81 22.36 -0.33
N LEU A 51 -11.03 23.33 -0.83
CA LEU A 51 -10.11 23.16 -1.95
C LEU A 51 -9.05 22.09 -1.66
N ALA A 52 -8.39 22.17 -0.50
CA ALA A 52 -7.35 21.24 -0.10
C ALA A 52 -7.90 19.82 0.03
N LEU A 53 -9.08 19.67 0.62
CA LEU A 53 -9.77 18.38 0.73
C LEU A 53 -10.01 17.74 -0.66
N ALA A 54 -10.53 18.51 -1.62
CA ALA A 54 -10.79 18.00 -2.97
C ALA A 54 -9.50 17.69 -3.74
N ALA A 55 -8.53 18.60 -3.71
CA ALA A 55 -7.25 18.41 -4.39
C ALA A 55 -6.47 17.20 -3.84
N TRP A 56 -6.49 17.00 -2.52
CA TRP A 56 -5.73 15.94 -1.84
C TRP A 56 -6.35 14.55 -1.98
N TYR A 57 -7.68 14.42 -1.88
CA TYR A 57 -8.34 13.10 -1.86
C TYR A 57 -9.12 12.77 -3.15
N ALA A 58 -9.64 13.77 -3.87
CA ALA A 58 -10.35 13.56 -5.15
C ALA A 58 -9.49 13.87 -6.39
N GLY A 59 -8.31 14.47 -6.21
CA GLY A 59 -7.29 14.67 -7.23
C GLY A 59 -7.32 16.05 -7.91
N ARG A 60 -6.35 16.29 -8.81
CA ARG A 60 -6.10 17.61 -9.41
C ARG A 60 -7.33 18.23 -10.09
N ARG A 61 -8.09 17.44 -10.86
CA ARG A 61 -9.29 17.94 -11.57
C ARG A 61 -10.38 18.39 -10.59
N ALA A 62 -10.61 17.62 -9.53
CA ALA A 62 -11.56 17.99 -8.48
C ALA A 62 -11.12 19.25 -7.74
N GLY A 63 -9.82 19.38 -7.44
CA GLY A 63 -9.25 20.61 -6.87
C GLY A 63 -9.51 21.84 -7.75
N ILE A 64 -9.27 21.76 -9.06
CA ILE A 64 -9.55 22.86 -10.01
C ILE A 64 -11.05 23.20 -10.04
N GLY A 65 -11.92 22.19 -10.03
CA GLY A 65 -13.37 22.40 -9.98
C GLY A 65 -13.81 23.14 -8.70
N ILE A 66 -13.28 22.75 -7.54
CA ILE A 66 -13.58 23.44 -6.28
C ILE A 66 -12.98 24.84 -6.25
N ALA A 67 -11.80 25.08 -6.84
CA ALA A 67 -11.24 26.43 -6.96
C ALA A 67 -12.17 27.38 -7.73
N ALA A 68 -12.75 26.91 -8.84
CA ALA A 68 -13.75 27.66 -9.60
C ALA A 68 -15.01 27.93 -8.78
N MET A 69 -15.53 26.92 -8.08
CA MET A 69 -16.73 27.06 -7.23
C MET A 69 -16.49 28.02 -6.05
N SER A 70 -15.32 27.97 -5.41
CA SER A 70 -14.93 28.90 -4.35
C SER A 70 -14.86 30.34 -4.84
N CYS A 71 -14.30 30.56 -6.04
CA CYS A 71 -14.26 31.89 -6.65
C CYS A 71 -15.67 32.40 -6.98
N MET A 72 -16.53 31.54 -7.52
CA MET A 72 -17.91 31.89 -7.88
C MET A 72 -18.75 32.19 -6.64
N ALA A 73 -18.60 31.41 -5.56
CA ALA A 73 -19.25 31.64 -4.28
C ALA A 73 -18.86 33.01 -3.70
N TRP A 74 -17.56 33.32 -3.66
CA TRP A 74 -17.08 34.63 -3.21
C TRP A 74 -17.67 35.78 -4.05
N TYR A 75 -17.62 35.68 -5.38
CA TYR A 75 -18.15 36.72 -6.25
C TYR A 75 -19.67 36.90 -6.08
N GLY A 76 -20.41 35.81 -5.86
CA GLY A 76 -21.84 35.85 -5.56
C GLY A 76 -22.14 36.58 -4.24
N VAL A 77 -21.38 36.33 -3.19
CA VAL A 77 -21.48 37.06 -1.90
C VAL A 77 -21.18 38.54 -2.10
N GLN A 78 -20.19 38.87 -2.91
CA GLN A 78 -19.82 40.25 -3.21
C GLN A 78 -20.94 41.02 -3.92
N LEU A 79 -21.65 40.38 -4.84
CA LEU A 79 -22.84 40.95 -5.49
C LEU A 79 -24.01 41.09 -4.51
N ALA A 80 -24.24 40.09 -3.66
CA ALA A 80 -25.35 40.07 -2.70
C ALA A 80 -25.20 41.11 -1.58
N THR A 81 -23.97 41.42 -1.19
CA THR A 81 -23.66 42.43 -0.16
C THR A 81 -23.68 43.87 -0.69
N GLY A 82 -23.70 44.07 -2.01
CA GLY A 82 -23.83 45.39 -2.63
C GLY A 82 -22.65 46.34 -2.33
N TYR A 83 -21.46 45.81 -2.03
CA TYR A 83 -20.33 46.62 -1.60
C TYR A 83 -19.95 47.70 -2.63
N PRO A 84 -19.83 48.98 -2.24
CA PRO A 84 -19.55 50.06 -3.16
C PRO A 84 -18.07 50.03 -3.58
N TYR A 85 -17.81 49.57 -4.81
CA TYR A 85 -16.48 49.70 -5.43
C TYR A 85 -16.37 51.02 -6.18
N SER A 86 -15.20 51.66 -6.08
CA SER A 86 -14.89 52.92 -6.77
C SER A 86 -14.87 52.78 -8.30
N HIS A 87 -14.66 51.56 -8.82
CA HIS A 87 -14.59 51.29 -10.25
C HIS A 87 -15.08 49.87 -10.55
N PRO A 88 -15.88 49.65 -11.63
CA PRO A 88 -16.47 48.34 -11.95
C PRO A 88 -15.45 47.24 -12.28
N ALA A 89 -14.22 47.60 -12.65
CA ALA A 89 -13.15 46.63 -12.90
C ALA A 89 -12.57 45.99 -11.62
N ILE A 90 -12.73 46.62 -10.45
CA ILE A 90 -12.14 46.14 -9.19
C ILE A 90 -12.69 44.75 -8.78
N PRO A 91 -14.00 44.48 -8.75
CA PRO A 91 -14.51 43.15 -8.39
C PRO A 91 -14.08 42.07 -9.38
N VAL A 92 -13.97 42.40 -10.67
CA VAL A 92 -13.47 41.49 -11.70
C VAL A 92 -12.00 41.15 -11.47
N TRP A 93 -11.17 42.16 -11.21
CA TRP A 93 -9.75 41.96 -10.87
C TRP A 93 -9.59 41.09 -9.62
N ASN A 94 -10.35 41.36 -8.56
CA ASN A 94 -10.32 40.57 -7.33
C ASN A 94 -10.74 39.11 -7.57
N ALA A 95 -11.76 38.87 -8.40
CA ALA A 95 -12.17 37.52 -8.78
C ALA A 95 -11.05 36.79 -9.53
N LEU A 96 -10.40 37.47 -10.50
CA LEU A 96 -9.29 36.90 -11.26
C LEU A 96 -8.10 36.51 -10.36
N ILE A 97 -7.70 37.40 -9.44
CA ILE A 97 -6.59 37.13 -8.51
C ILE A 97 -6.93 35.96 -7.58
N ARG A 98 -8.16 35.90 -7.06
CA ARG A 98 -8.60 34.81 -6.17
C ARG A 98 -8.70 33.48 -6.90
N PHE A 99 -9.25 33.46 -8.10
CA PHE A 99 -9.26 32.28 -8.94
C PHE A 99 -7.83 31.80 -9.22
N GLY A 100 -6.93 32.71 -9.62
CA GLY A 100 -5.52 32.40 -9.84
C GLY A 100 -4.86 31.79 -8.60
N PHE A 101 -5.07 32.39 -7.43
CA PHE A 101 -4.58 31.88 -6.16
C PHE A 101 -5.11 30.46 -5.85
N PHE A 102 -6.42 30.26 -5.87
CA PHE A 102 -7.02 28.94 -5.62
C PHE A 102 -6.60 27.89 -6.65
N PHE A 103 -6.51 28.28 -7.92
CA PHE A 103 -6.07 27.40 -9.00
C PHE A 103 -4.63 26.93 -8.79
N VAL A 104 -3.71 27.86 -8.48
CA VAL A 104 -2.31 27.54 -8.20
C VAL A 104 -2.20 26.66 -6.96
N THR A 105 -2.85 27.02 -5.85
CA THR A 105 -2.80 26.24 -4.62
C THR A 105 -3.37 24.83 -4.80
N GLY A 106 -4.53 24.70 -5.44
CA GLY A 106 -5.15 23.40 -5.70
C GLY A 106 -4.31 22.52 -6.65
N SER A 107 -3.70 23.13 -7.67
CA SER A 107 -2.83 22.43 -8.62
C SER A 107 -1.53 21.95 -7.95
N LEU A 108 -0.88 22.81 -7.18
CA LEU A 108 0.33 22.47 -6.43
C LEU A 108 0.06 21.35 -5.42
N LEU A 109 -1.05 21.44 -4.68
CA LEU A 109 -1.39 20.42 -3.69
C LEU A 109 -1.70 19.07 -4.33
N GLY A 110 -2.45 19.07 -5.44
CA GLY A 110 -2.71 17.87 -6.21
C GLY A 110 -1.45 17.25 -6.82
N ALA A 111 -0.53 18.08 -7.33
CA ALA A 111 0.76 17.64 -7.86
C ALA A 111 1.67 17.07 -6.75
N LEU A 112 1.73 17.73 -5.59
CA LEU A 112 2.47 17.23 -4.42
C LEU A 112 1.95 15.87 -3.99
N ARG A 113 0.62 15.72 -3.87
CA ARG A 113 0.01 14.43 -3.51
C ARG A 113 0.34 13.34 -4.54
N ALA A 114 0.25 13.66 -5.83
CA ALA A 114 0.60 12.72 -6.90
C ALA A 114 2.07 12.28 -6.80
N SER A 115 2.99 13.23 -6.58
CA SER A 115 4.41 12.93 -6.39
C SER A 115 4.67 12.05 -5.16
N LEU A 116 4.01 12.32 -4.03
CA LEU A 116 4.13 11.49 -2.82
C LEU A 116 3.62 10.06 -3.05
N LEU A 117 2.50 9.90 -3.77
CA LEU A 117 1.97 8.60 -4.12
C LEU A 117 2.90 7.87 -5.09
N GLU A 118 3.49 8.57 -6.05
CA GLU A 118 4.48 8.01 -6.97
C GLU A 118 5.74 7.56 -6.24
N GLN A 119 6.28 8.37 -5.33
CA GLN A 119 7.44 7.98 -4.51
C GLN A 119 7.16 6.74 -3.66
N ARG A 120 5.95 6.63 -3.08
CA ARG A 120 5.52 5.43 -2.36
C ARG A 120 5.38 4.23 -3.29
N TYR A 121 4.85 4.45 -4.49
CA TYR A 121 4.71 3.43 -5.52
C TYR A 121 6.09 2.93 -5.98
N LEU A 122 7.06 3.83 -6.15
CA LEU A 122 8.44 3.54 -6.55
C LEU A 122 9.35 3.11 -5.40
N ALA A 123 8.87 3.07 -4.15
CA ALA A 123 9.66 2.59 -3.03
C ALA A 123 9.93 1.09 -3.20
N ARG A 124 11.14 0.77 -3.69
CA ARG A 124 11.57 -0.61 -3.95
C ARG A 124 12.06 -1.34 -2.70
N THR A 125 12.38 -0.60 -1.65
CA THR A 125 12.96 -1.11 -0.40
C THR A 125 12.11 -0.72 0.81
N ASP A 126 12.05 -1.62 1.78
CA ASP A 126 11.44 -1.36 3.09
C ASP A 126 12.45 -0.60 3.97
N VAL A 127 12.08 0.61 4.41
CA VAL A 127 12.98 1.50 5.14
C VAL A 127 13.38 0.94 6.51
N LEU A 128 12.53 0.13 7.13
CA LEU A 128 12.81 -0.43 8.46
C LEU A 128 13.85 -1.55 8.40
N THR A 129 13.70 -2.47 7.43
CA THR A 129 14.52 -3.69 7.34
C THR A 129 15.64 -3.61 6.31
N GLY A 130 15.58 -2.67 5.37
CA GLY A 130 16.51 -2.57 4.23
C GLY A 130 16.26 -3.61 3.13
N LEU A 131 15.31 -4.52 3.32
CA LEU A 131 14.92 -5.53 2.34
C LEU A 131 14.15 -4.93 1.16
N TYR A 132 13.91 -5.73 0.13
CA TYR A 132 12.95 -5.34 -0.91
C TYR A 132 11.55 -5.16 -0.32
N GLY A 133 10.82 -4.17 -0.81
CA GLY A 133 9.39 -4.03 -0.53
C GLY A 133 8.56 -4.97 -1.42
N ARG A 134 7.30 -5.19 -1.04
CA ARG A 134 6.34 -6.06 -1.75
C ARG A 134 6.39 -5.91 -3.26
N ARG A 135 6.32 -4.69 -3.77
CA ARG A 135 6.25 -4.45 -5.21
C ARG A 135 7.52 -4.86 -5.95
N ALA A 136 8.68 -4.50 -5.41
CA ALA A 136 9.95 -4.89 -6.04
C ALA A 136 10.16 -6.40 -5.99
N PHE A 137 9.62 -7.07 -4.96
CA PHE A 137 9.60 -8.52 -4.88
C PHE A 137 8.69 -9.16 -5.91
N GLU A 138 7.46 -8.66 -6.09
CA GLU A 138 6.52 -9.13 -7.11
C GLU A 138 7.09 -8.99 -8.53
N ASP A 139 7.70 -7.83 -8.83
CA ASP A 139 8.38 -7.59 -10.12
C ASP A 139 9.51 -8.61 -10.34
N ARG A 140 10.31 -8.89 -9.29
CA ARG A 140 11.42 -9.85 -9.36
C ARG A 140 10.94 -11.29 -9.47
N LEU A 141 9.88 -11.66 -8.74
CA LEU A 141 9.24 -12.97 -8.81
C LEU A 141 8.70 -13.22 -10.22
N ALA A 142 8.01 -12.26 -10.83
CA ALA A 142 7.53 -12.38 -12.20
C ALA A 142 8.67 -12.61 -13.19
N HIS A 143 9.78 -11.87 -13.02
CA HIS A 143 10.98 -12.06 -13.83
C HIS A 143 11.60 -13.46 -13.65
N ASP A 144 11.83 -13.89 -12.42
CA ASP A 144 12.50 -15.16 -12.13
C ASP A 144 11.62 -16.37 -12.48
N LEU A 145 10.28 -16.25 -12.39
CA LEU A 145 9.34 -17.27 -12.91
C LEU A 145 9.49 -17.43 -14.43
N ALA A 146 9.54 -16.33 -15.18
CA ALA A 146 9.74 -16.38 -16.63
C ALA A 146 11.11 -16.96 -17.01
N MET A 147 12.15 -16.64 -16.25
CA MET A 147 13.49 -17.20 -16.43
C MET A 147 13.52 -18.71 -16.13
N ALA A 148 12.92 -19.14 -15.02
CA ALA A 148 12.82 -20.55 -14.66
C ALA A 148 12.04 -21.36 -15.70
N GLN A 149 10.95 -20.80 -16.23
CA GLN A 149 10.19 -21.41 -17.33
C GLN A 149 11.03 -21.53 -18.61
N ARG A 150 11.81 -20.49 -18.96
CA ARG A 150 12.64 -20.48 -20.17
C ARG A 150 13.81 -21.46 -20.10
N HIS A 151 14.43 -21.59 -18.92
CA HIS A 151 15.64 -22.37 -18.74
C HIS A 151 15.39 -23.78 -18.18
N GLY A 152 14.14 -24.11 -17.84
CA GLY A 152 13.81 -25.38 -17.19
C GLY A 152 14.43 -25.52 -15.79
N SER A 153 14.79 -24.41 -15.15
CA SER A 153 15.38 -24.42 -13.81
C SER A 153 14.31 -24.39 -12.72
N SER A 154 14.66 -24.87 -11.53
CA SER A 154 13.77 -24.80 -10.36
C SER A 154 13.77 -23.38 -9.77
N LEU A 155 12.62 -22.92 -9.28
CA LEU A 155 12.50 -21.68 -8.53
C LEU A 155 11.83 -21.97 -7.20
N THR A 156 12.49 -21.65 -6.09
CA THR A 156 11.89 -21.79 -4.77
C THR A 156 11.40 -20.43 -4.26
N LEU A 157 10.18 -20.40 -3.74
CA LEU A 157 9.56 -19.28 -3.06
C LEU A 157 9.22 -19.69 -1.62
N ALA A 158 9.70 -18.95 -0.63
CA ALA A 158 9.31 -19.12 0.76
C ALA A 158 8.51 -17.90 1.24
N TYR A 159 7.38 -18.13 1.89
CA TYR A 159 6.58 -17.11 2.58
C TYR A 159 6.72 -17.33 4.08
N LEU A 160 7.09 -16.29 4.81
CA LEU A 160 7.41 -16.33 6.23
C LEU A 160 6.57 -15.31 6.98
N ASP A 161 6.08 -15.69 8.15
CA ASP A 161 5.36 -14.80 9.06
C ASP A 161 5.86 -14.99 10.50
N LEU A 162 6.01 -13.89 11.23
CA LEU A 162 6.46 -13.90 12.63
C LEU A 162 5.28 -14.13 13.57
N ASP A 163 5.25 -15.31 14.17
CA ASP A 163 4.18 -15.72 15.06
C ASP A 163 4.14 -14.87 16.34
N ASN A 164 2.95 -14.40 16.70
CA ASN A 164 2.70 -13.58 17.90
C ASN A 164 3.41 -12.21 17.89
N PHE A 165 3.75 -11.68 16.71
CA PHE A 165 4.37 -10.36 16.59
C PHE A 165 3.55 -9.24 17.25
N LYS A 166 2.22 -9.30 17.11
CA LYS A 166 1.32 -8.34 17.75
C LYS A 166 1.48 -8.34 19.27
N ASP A 167 1.61 -9.50 19.90
CA ASP A 167 1.76 -9.62 21.36
C ASP A 167 3.06 -8.96 21.84
N VAL A 168 4.13 -9.01 21.04
CA VAL A 168 5.37 -8.27 21.31
C VAL A 168 5.14 -6.76 21.29
N ASN A 169 4.42 -6.25 20.28
CA ASN A 169 4.08 -4.83 20.22
C ASN A 169 3.22 -4.40 21.41
N ASP A 170 2.22 -5.21 21.76
CA ASP A 170 1.28 -4.89 22.82
C ASP A 170 1.93 -4.96 24.21
N THR A 171 2.88 -5.88 24.41
CA THR A 171 3.54 -6.11 25.71
C THR A 171 4.80 -5.28 25.91
N ARG A 172 5.60 -5.09 24.86
CA ARG A 172 6.93 -4.43 24.93
C ARG A 172 7.02 -3.14 24.11
N GLY A 173 5.92 -2.73 23.48
CA GLY A 173 5.84 -1.52 22.68
C GLY A 173 6.39 -1.69 21.26
N HIS A 174 6.03 -0.74 20.39
CA HIS A 174 6.40 -0.77 18.97
C HIS A 174 7.91 -0.74 18.71
N ALA A 175 8.71 -0.14 19.60
CA ALA A 175 10.16 -0.13 19.45
C ALA A 175 10.78 -1.54 19.52
N ALA A 176 10.21 -2.43 20.33
CA ALA A 176 10.64 -3.82 20.43
C ALA A 176 10.25 -4.60 19.16
N GLY A 177 9.03 -4.38 18.65
CA GLY A 177 8.59 -4.94 17.37
C GLY A 177 9.46 -4.48 16.20
N ASP A 178 9.79 -3.20 16.13
CA ASP A 178 10.70 -2.66 15.12
C ASP A 178 12.10 -3.27 15.22
N GLY A 179 12.59 -3.52 16.43
CA GLY A 179 13.85 -4.23 16.67
C GLY A 179 13.81 -5.65 16.11
N LEU A 180 12.75 -6.40 16.38
CA LEU A 180 12.56 -7.75 15.87
C LEU A 180 12.54 -7.80 14.33
N LEU A 181 11.83 -6.86 13.70
CA LEU A 181 11.78 -6.75 12.24
C LEU A 181 13.16 -6.43 11.65
N ARG A 182 13.93 -5.54 12.26
CA ARG A 182 15.32 -5.24 11.85
C ARG A 182 16.22 -6.48 11.96
N THR A 183 16.17 -7.19 13.08
CA THR A 183 16.94 -8.43 13.27
C THR A 183 16.57 -9.47 12.22
N THR A 184 15.28 -9.63 11.92
CA THR A 184 14.80 -10.52 10.85
C THR A 184 15.39 -10.10 9.50
N GLY A 185 15.33 -8.82 9.14
CA GLY A 185 15.91 -8.30 7.90
C GLY A 185 17.42 -8.53 7.77
N GLN A 186 18.17 -8.34 8.85
CA GLN A 186 19.61 -8.58 8.89
C GLN A 186 19.96 -10.06 8.71
N LEU A 187 19.26 -10.96 9.40
CA LEU A 187 19.45 -12.40 9.26
C LEU A 187 19.10 -12.89 7.86
N LEU A 188 17.99 -12.44 7.30
CA LEU A 188 17.61 -12.72 5.91
C LEU A 188 18.67 -12.26 4.91
N THR A 189 19.22 -11.05 5.10
CA THR A 189 20.25 -10.52 4.20
C THR A 189 21.56 -11.32 4.29
N THR A 190 21.91 -11.81 5.47
CA THR A 190 23.18 -12.50 5.73
C THR A 190 23.12 -13.98 5.33
N ALA A 191 21.96 -14.61 5.46
CA ALA A 191 21.76 -16.03 5.15
C ALA A 191 21.67 -16.31 3.63
N LEU A 192 21.37 -15.28 2.82
CA LEU A 192 21.10 -15.42 1.40
C LEU A 192 22.33 -15.08 0.53
N ARG A 193 22.46 -15.76 -0.61
CA ARG A 193 23.45 -15.42 -1.64
C ARG A 193 22.97 -14.22 -2.48
N LYS A 194 23.90 -13.60 -3.21
CA LYS A 194 23.63 -12.40 -4.04
C LYS A 194 22.51 -12.57 -5.08
N THR A 195 22.27 -13.79 -5.55
CA THR A 195 21.23 -14.08 -6.55
C THR A 195 19.84 -14.21 -5.94
N ASP A 196 19.76 -14.51 -4.64
CA ASP A 196 18.51 -14.65 -3.91
C ASP A 196 17.95 -13.28 -3.55
N THR A 197 16.65 -13.23 -3.30
CA THR A 197 15.95 -12.00 -2.94
C THR A 197 15.16 -12.21 -1.65
N ALA A 198 15.40 -11.36 -0.65
CA ALA A 198 14.54 -11.25 0.53
C ALA A 198 13.72 -9.96 0.48
N ALA A 199 12.46 -10.06 0.88
CA ALA A 199 11.54 -8.94 0.94
C ALA A 199 10.70 -8.95 2.20
N ARG A 200 10.28 -7.75 2.62
CA ARG A 200 9.21 -7.56 3.58
C ARG A 200 7.95 -7.16 2.83
N LEU A 201 6.92 -8.01 2.91
CA LEU A 201 5.69 -7.83 2.16
C LEU A 201 4.71 -6.90 2.89
N GLY A 202 4.81 -6.80 4.21
CA GLY A 202 4.05 -5.87 5.04
C GLY A 202 3.91 -6.42 6.47
N GLY A 203 3.80 -5.54 7.47
CA GLY A 203 3.67 -5.98 8.86
C GLY A 203 4.83 -6.88 9.30
N ASP A 204 4.51 -8.11 9.66
CA ASP A 204 5.34 -9.23 10.09
C ASP A 204 5.59 -10.29 8.99
N GLU A 205 5.17 -10.00 7.75
CA GLU A 205 5.28 -10.91 6.61
C GLU A 205 6.55 -10.65 5.78
N PHE A 206 7.26 -11.73 5.48
CA PHE A 206 8.47 -11.75 4.68
C PHE A 206 8.38 -12.80 3.57
N ALA A 207 9.15 -12.61 2.51
CA ALA A 207 9.27 -13.61 1.45
C ALA A 207 10.71 -13.72 0.95
N LEU A 208 11.05 -14.93 0.52
CA LEU A 208 12.35 -15.28 -0.04
C LEU A 208 12.16 -15.89 -1.41
N LEU A 209 12.95 -15.44 -2.37
CA LEU A 209 13.02 -15.96 -3.72
C LEU A 209 14.41 -16.54 -3.93
N LEU A 210 14.46 -17.84 -4.22
CA LEU A 210 15.69 -18.62 -4.37
C LEU A 210 15.71 -19.23 -5.79
N PRO A 211 16.26 -18.51 -6.79
CA PRO A 211 16.37 -19.01 -8.16
C PRO A 211 17.26 -20.26 -8.22
N GLU A 212 17.03 -21.17 -9.16
CA GLU A 212 17.87 -22.37 -9.34
C GLU A 212 18.07 -23.19 -8.05
N THR A 213 17.05 -23.21 -7.19
CA THR A 213 17.08 -23.92 -5.90
C THR A 213 16.05 -25.03 -5.90
N ASP A 214 16.53 -26.26 -5.77
CA ASP A 214 15.70 -27.46 -5.67
C ASP A 214 15.19 -27.69 -4.24
N GLY A 215 14.40 -28.75 -4.04
CA GLY A 215 13.82 -29.06 -2.73
C GLY A 215 14.85 -29.30 -1.61
N GLN A 216 16.01 -29.88 -1.93
CA GLN A 216 17.05 -30.14 -0.92
C GLN A 216 17.80 -28.87 -0.53
N GLY A 217 18.14 -28.03 -1.52
CA GLY A 217 18.72 -26.72 -1.29
C GLY A 217 17.78 -25.82 -0.50
N ALA A 218 16.51 -25.76 -0.91
CA ALA A 218 15.46 -25.02 -0.23
C ALA A 218 15.35 -25.42 1.25
N LYS A 219 15.29 -26.74 1.51
CA LYS A 219 15.20 -27.27 2.87
C LYS A 219 16.38 -26.83 3.73
N LYS A 220 17.62 -26.98 3.23
CA LYS A 220 18.83 -26.57 3.96
C LYS A 220 18.82 -25.08 4.32
N VAL A 221 18.50 -24.22 3.36
CA VAL A 221 18.51 -22.76 3.55
C VAL A 221 17.42 -22.34 4.52
N VAL A 222 16.19 -22.80 4.30
CA VAL A 222 15.03 -22.38 5.10
C VAL A 222 15.12 -22.91 6.54
N GLU A 223 15.54 -24.16 6.73
CA GLU A 223 15.68 -24.72 8.08
C GLU A 223 16.84 -24.07 8.85
N ALA A 224 17.95 -23.73 8.17
CA ALA A 224 19.03 -22.97 8.80
C ALA A 224 18.54 -21.59 9.24
N LEU A 225 17.85 -20.89 8.34
CA LEU A 225 17.28 -19.58 8.65
C LEU A 225 16.28 -19.64 9.81
N ALA A 226 15.38 -20.63 9.83
CA ALA A 226 14.40 -20.78 10.90
C ALA A 226 15.08 -20.99 12.27
N ARG A 227 16.18 -21.78 12.31
CA ARG A 227 16.99 -21.94 13.53
C ARG A 227 17.67 -20.65 13.95
N ASP A 228 18.25 -19.91 13.02
CA ASP A 228 18.96 -18.66 13.31
C ASP A 228 18.01 -17.58 13.82
N LEU A 229 16.82 -17.47 13.22
CA LEU A 229 15.75 -16.57 13.69
C LEU A 229 15.31 -16.96 15.11
N HIS A 230 15.05 -18.25 15.36
CA HIS A 230 14.65 -18.72 16.67
C HIS A 230 15.70 -18.45 17.74
N ALA A 231 16.98 -18.68 17.44
CA ALA A 231 18.09 -18.40 18.33
C ALA A 231 18.21 -16.89 18.64
N ALA A 232 18.11 -16.04 17.62
CA ALA A 232 18.18 -14.60 17.78
C ALA A 232 17.01 -14.04 18.61
N PHE A 233 15.79 -14.52 18.40
CA PHE A 233 14.61 -14.08 19.15
C PHE A 233 14.67 -14.55 20.61
N SER A 234 15.12 -15.78 20.84
CA SER A 234 15.30 -16.34 22.18
C SER A 234 16.38 -15.58 22.97
N ALA A 235 17.49 -15.19 22.32
CA ALA A 235 18.52 -14.37 22.95
C ALA A 235 18.01 -12.98 23.39
N GLY A 236 17.02 -12.43 22.69
CA GLY A 236 16.29 -11.21 23.08
C GLY A 236 15.21 -11.42 24.14
N GLY A 237 15.05 -12.64 24.66
CA GLY A 237 13.99 -13.01 25.61
C GLY A 237 12.60 -12.88 25.02
N LEU A 238 12.45 -13.07 23.70
CA LEU A 238 11.17 -13.00 22.99
C LEU A 238 10.72 -14.41 22.63
N ALA A 239 9.51 -14.79 23.07
CA ALA A 239 8.87 -16.05 22.69
C ALA A 239 8.19 -15.94 21.30
N VAL A 240 8.96 -15.51 20.30
CA VAL A 240 8.52 -15.40 18.91
C VAL A 240 9.04 -16.59 18.13
N THR A 241 8.19 -17.13 17.27
CA THR A 241 8.53 -18.19 16.32
C THR A 241 8.18 -17.72 14.91
N CYS A 242 8.43 -18.55 13.90
CA CYS A 242 8.01 -18.24 12.55
C CYS A 242 7.27 -19.43 11.93
N SER A 243 6.30 -19.11 11.09
CA SER A 243 5.57 -20.05 10.25
C SER A 243 5.99 -19.82 8.80
N ILE A 244 6.44 -20.89 8.13
CA ILE A 244 7.04 -20.79 6.80
C ILE A 244 6.38 -21.76 5.82
N GLY A 245 5.88 -21.24 4.70
CA GLY A 245 5.41 -22.01 3.56
C GLY A 245 6.41 -21.94 2.41
N VAL A 246 6.97 -23.07 2.00
CA VAL A 246 7.98 -23.15 0.94
C VAL A 246 7.44 -23.90 -0.27
N VAL A 247 7.38 -23.23 -1.42
CA VAL A 247 6.93 -23.81 -2.69
C VAL A 247 8.09 -23.87 -3.66
N ILE A 248 8.36 -25.06 -4.19
CA ILE A 248 9.37 -25.31 -5.22
C ILE A 248 8.65 -25.47 -6.55
N PHE A 249 8.87 -24.53 -7.46
CA PHE A 249 8.33 -24.57 -8.80
C PHE A 249 9.31 -25.24 -9.76
N VAL A 250 8.83 -26.29 -10.43
CA VAL A 250 9.55 -26.97 -11.51
C VAL A 250 8.79 -26.69 -12.80
N GLU A 251 9.46 -26.00 -13.74
CA GLU A 251 8.85 -25.48 -14.97
C GLU A 251 7.58 -24.65 -14.70
N PRO A 252 7.70 -23.53 -13.95
CA PRO A 252 6.54 -22.73 -13.56
C PRO A 252 5.71 -22.27 -14.77
N ARG A 253 4.38 -22.44 -14.66
CA ARG A 253 3.39 -21.91 -15.63
C ARG A 253 2.27 -21.17 -14.90
N LEU A 254 2.66 -20.18 -14.11
CA LEU A 254 1.76 -19.39 -13.28
C LEU A 254 2.27 -17.97 -13.13
N SER A 255 1.36 -17.06 -12.79
CA SER A 255 1.66 -15.67 -12.48
C SER A 255 2.33 -15.53 -11.11
N ALA A 256 3.00 -14.40 -10.89
CA ALA A 256 3.57 -14.05 -9.59
C ALA A 256 2.51 -14.04 -8.46
N THR A 257 1.28 -13.60 -8.77
CA THR A 257 0.15 -13.58 -7.84
C THR A 257 -0.25 -15.00 -7.41
N GLU A 258 -0.37 -15.93 -8.36
CA GLU A 258 -0.68 -17.33 -8.06
C GLU A 258 0.46 -18.01 -7.27
N ALA A 259 1.72 -17.69 -7.60
CA ALA A 259 2.88 -18.23 -6.91
C ALA A 259 2.93 -17.78 -5.44
N LEU A 260 2.72 -16.48 -5.20
CA LEU A 260 2.60 -15.92 -3.86
C LEU A 260 1.44 -16.54 -3.08
N ALA A 261 0.27 -16.67 -3.71
CA ALA A 261 -0.90 -17.28 -3.07
C ALA A 261 -0.66 -18.75 -2.69
N ALA A 262 0.08 -19.51 -3.50
CA ALA A 262 0.45 -20.88 -3.17
C ALA A 262 1.36 -20.97 -1.94
N ALA A 263 2.35 -20.09 -1.83
CA ALA A 263 3.27 -20.06 -0.70
C ALA A 263 2.61 -19.53 0.59
N ASP A 264 1.78 -18.49 0.47
CA ASP A 264 0.96 -17.97 1.57
C ASP A 264 -0.03 -19.01 2.09
N GLY A 265 -0.76 -19.69 1.19
CA GLY A 265 -1.67 -20.78 1.57
C GLY A 265 -0.97 -21.90 2.33
N LEU A 266 0.25 -22.27 1.92
CA LEU A 266 1.06 -23.27 2.61
C LEU A 266 1.55 -22.79 3.98
N MET A 267 1.94 -21.52 4.11
CA MET A 267 2.29 -20.90 5.40
C MET A 267 1.08 -20.87 6.34
N TYR A 268 -0.11 -20.58 5.80
CA TYR A 268 -1.35 -20.56 6.57
C TYR A 268 -1.73 -21.96 7.09
N GLU A 269 -1.46 -23.03 6.33
CA GLU A 269 -1.58 -24.42 6.80
C GLU A 269 -0.68 -24.67 8.03
N VAL A 270 0.56 -24.19 8.02
CA VAL A 270 1.48 -24.28 9.18
C VAL A 270 0.91 -23.53 10.38
N LYS A 271 0.42 -22.30 10.19
CA LYS A 271 -0.21 -21.52 11.27
C LYS A 271 -1.38 -22.25 11.90
N ARG A 272 -2.23 -22.87 11.07
CA ARG A 272 -3.37 -23.68 11.55
C ARG A 272 -2.95 -24.97 12.25
N GLY A 273 -1.79 -25.52 11.88
CA GLY A 273 -1.21 -26.72 12.45
C GLY A 273 -0.52 -26.54 13.81
N GLY A 274 -0.48 -25.33 14.35
CA GLY A 274 0.14 -25.05 15.65
C GLY A 274 1.24 -23.99 15.65
N LYS A 275 1.50 -23.33 14.50
CA LYS A 275 2.56 -22.33 14.30
C LYS A 275 3.97 -22.94 14.44
N ALA A 276 5.02 -22.11 14.39
CA ALA A 276 6.41 -22.54 14.66
C ALA A 276 6.89 -23.71 13.78
N GLY A 277 6.60 -23.67 12.48
CA GLY A 277 6.89 -24.78 11.57
C GLY A 277 7.26 -24.36 10.17
N THR A 278 7.69 -25.33 9.37
CA THR A 278 7.95 -25.14 7.94
C THR A 278 7.27 -26.25 7.16
N ALA A 279 6.53 -25.90 6.10
CA ALA A 279 5.95 -26.85 5.17
C ALA A 279 6.56 -26.66 3.77
N PHE A 280 6.78 -27.76 3.06
CA PHE A 280 7.37 -27.77 1.72
C PHE A 280 6.38 -28.39 0.73
N ARG A 281 6.24 -27.78 -0.45
CA ARG A 281 5.41 -28.30 -1.55
C ARG A 281 6.13 -28.14 -2.88
N VAL A 282 6.21 -29.20 -3.66
CA VAL A 282 6.71 -29.14 -5.03
C VAL A 282 5.51 -28.98 -5.98
N VAL A 283 5.60 -28.01 -6.88
CA VAL A 283 4.59 -27.74 -7.91
C VAL A 283 5.25 -27.91 -9.27
N HIS A 284 4.79 -28.91 -10.01
CA HIS A 284 5.16 -29.10 -11.41
C HIS A 284 4.20 -28.32 -12.30
N GLY A 285 4.72 -27.75 -13.39
CA GLY A 285 3.94 -27.03 -14.39
C GLY A 285 2.82 -27.85 -15.02
N VAL A 286 1.66 -27.91 -14.37
CA VAL A 286 0.41 -28.41 -14.96
C VAL A 286 -0.63 -27.30 -14.90
N ALA A 287 -0.64 -26.45 -15.93
CA ALA A 287 -1.84 -25.69 -16.24
C ALA A 287 -2.78 -26.59 -17.08
N ARG A 288 -3.71 -27.26 -16.41
CA ARG A 288 -5.05 -27.61 -16.93
C ARG A 288 -5.90 -28.17 -15.80
N GLN A 289 -6.68 -27.29 -15.15
CA GLN A 289 -7.85 -27.73 -14.42
C GLN A 289 -8.83 -28.38 -15.42
N ARG A 290 -9.27 -29.59 -15.06
CA ARG A 290 -10.30 -30.37 -15.73
C ARG A 290 -11.55 -29.52 -16.00
N ALA A 291 -11.88 -29.37 -17.28
CA ALA A 291 -13.24 -29.12 -17.74
C ALA A 291 -13.53 -30.17 -18.83
N ASP A 292 -13.68 -31.45 -18.43
CA ASP A 292 -14.37 -32.46 -19.26
C ASP A 292 -14.74 -33.78 -18.52
N GLU A 293 -14.91 -33.77 -17.19
CA GLU A 293 -15.60 -34.87 -16.50
C GLU A 293 -17.09 -34.50 -16.40
N GLY A 294 -17.82 -34.69 -17.50
CA GLY A 294 -19.21 -34.28 -17.58
C GLY A 294 -19.98 -34.80 -18.80
N ALA A 295 -19.78 -36.06 -19.19
CA ALA A 295 -20.73 -36.74 -20.07
C ALA A 295 -20.96 -38.18 -19.58
N PRO A 296 -22.14 -38.51 -19.02
CA PRO A 296 -22.47 -39.89 -18.73
C PRO A 296 -22.73 -40.63 -20.04
N ALA A 297 -22.15 -41.81 -20.17
CA ALA A 297 -22.50 -42.77 -21.20
C ALA A 297 -23.99 -43.14 -21.07
N THR A 298 -24.83 -42.57 -21.92
CA THR A 298 -26.18 -43.09 -22.18
C THR A 298 -26.05 -44.46 -22.82
N ARG A 299 -26.28 -45.50 -22.02
CA ARG A 299 -26.79 -46.80 -22.52
C ARG A 299 -28.28 -46.65 -22.78
N ALA A 300 -28.70 -46.80 -24.03
CA ALA A 300 -30.04 -47.25 -24.42
C ALA A 300 -30.03 -47.58 -25.92
N GLY A 301 -30.41 -48.82 -26.26
CA GLY A 301 -30.60 -49.30 -27.63
C GLY A 301 -29.88 -50.61 -27.89
#